data_AF-A0A1V4RBV1-F1
#
_entry.id   AF-A0A1V4RBV1-F1
#
_cell.length_a   1.000
_cell.length_b   1.000
_cell.length_c   1.000
_cell.angle_alpha   90.00
_cell.angle_beta   90.00
_cell.angle_gamma   90.00
#
_symmetry.space_group_name_H-M   'P 1'
#
loop_
_entity.id
_entity.type
_entity.pdbx_description
1 polymer ?
#
loop_
_entity_poly.entity_id
_entity_poly.type
_entity_poly.pdbx_seq_one_letter_code
_entity_poly.pdbx_strand_id
1 'polypeptide(L)'
;MNQESADKFSGKVKETGFFVVDSTFVDQLPEGKVYEYPFTEKSIEVFKQGIVANLMAMGMFAALSRYFKLEVWTDAIKLAVPAAFLELNLQAFEMGHREGREILHMEEGRIPIAWDRKQPVPKAIRDKFSK
;
A
#
# COMPACT_ATOMS: atom_id res chain seq x y z
N MET A 1 3.76 8.41 -4.39
CA MET A 1 4.21 8.98 -3.09
C MET A 1 4.11 10.51 -3.06
N ASN A 2 3.87 11.22 -4.17
CA ASN A 2 3.58 12.66 -4.18
C ASN A 2 2.67 13.01 -5.37
N GLN A 3 2.04 14.20 -5.33
CA GLN A 3 1.13 14.66 -6.38
C GLN A 3 1.82 14.77 -7.76
N GLU A 4 3.03 15.32 -7.81
CA GLU A 4 3.77 15.50 -9.08
C GLU A 4 3.94 14.17 -9.84
N SER A 5 4.22 13.06 -9.13
CA SER A 5 4.32 11.74 -9.75
C SER A 5 2.96 11.22 -10.24
N ALA A 6 1.88 11.48 -9.48
CA ALA A 6 0.54 11.08 -9.89
C ALA A 6 0.17 11.78 -11.21
N ASP A 7 0.37 13.09 -11.28
CA ASP A 7 0.06 13.91 -12.47
C ASP A 7 0.89 13.47 -13.68
N LYS A 8 2.20 13.24 -13.47
CA LYS A 8 3.14 12.92 -14.55
C LYS A 8 2.97 11.52 -15.14
N PHE A 9 2.55 10.55 -14.33
CA PHE A 9 2.56 9.14 -14.72
C PHE A 9 1.17 8.52 -14.89
N SER A 10 0.09 9.17 -14.43
CA SER A 10 -1.28 8.69 -14.54
C SER A 10 -1.67 8.26 -15.96
N GLY A 11 -1.39 9.11 -16.96
CA GLY A 11 -1.68 8.83 -18.37
C GLY A 11 -0.88 7.68 -19.00
N LYS A 12 0.05 7.05 -18.28
CA LYS A 12 0.83 5.90 -18.77
C LYS A 12 0.31 4.56 -18.27
N VAL A 13 -0.62 4.56 -17.31
CA VAL A 13 -1.21 3.33 -16.78
C VAL A 13 -2.37 2.91 -17.69
N LYS A 14 -2.37 1.63 -18.07
CA LYS A 14 -3.45 1.05 -18.89
C LYS A 14 -4.77 1.08 -18.12
N GLU A 15 -5.91 1.09 -18.83
CA GLU A 15 -7.24 1.06 -18.21
C GLU A 15 -7.46 -0.12 -17.24
N THR A 16 -6.84 -1.27 -17.52
CA THR A 16 -6.89 -2.46 -16.65
C THR A 16 -5.90 -2.41 -15.47
N GLY A 17 -5.08 -1.36 -15.40
CA GLY A 17 -4.11 -1.14 -14.33
C GLY A 17 -4.77 -0.56 -13.08
N PHE A 18 -3.95 -0.37 -12.05
CA PHE A 18 -4.37 0.30 -10.84
C PHE A 18 -3.25 1.17 -10.29
N PHE A 19 -3.62 2.14 -9.46
CA PHE A 19 -2.72 3.04 -8.76
C PHE A 19 -2.66 2.68 -7.29
N VAL A 20 -1.47 2.82 -6.70
CA VAL A 20 -1.28 2.85 -5.26
C VAL A 20 -0.74 4.23 -4.92
N VAL A 21 -1.49 5.00 -4.13
CA VAL A 21 -1.17 6.40 -3.84
C VAL A 21 -1.02 6.64 -2.35
N ASP A 22 -0.12 7.56 -2.03
CA ASP A 22 0.07 8.03 -0.65
C ASP A 22 -0.85 9.21 -0.41
N SER A 23 -1.95 8.96 0.32
CA SER A 23 -2.96 9.98 0.61
C SER A 23 -2.46 11.06 1.57
N THR A 24 -1.25 10.94 2.13
CA THR A 24 -0.60 12.03 2.87
C THR A 24 -0.18 13.17 1.95
N PHE A 25 0.13 12.90 0.67
CA PHE A 25 0.69 13.90 -0.26
C PHE A 25 0.05 13.89 -1.66
N VAL A 26 -1.01 13.11 -1.87
CA VAL A 26 -1.76 13.03 -3.12
C VAL A 26 -3.22 13.31 -2.79
N ASP A 27 -3.68 14.50 -3.15
CA ASP A 27 -5.05 14.94 -2.92
C ASP A 27 -5.90 14.85 -4.18
N GLN A 28 -5.26 14.95 -5.35
CA GLN A 28 -5.92 14.81 -6.66
C GLN A 28 -5.61 13.42 -7.20
N LEU A 29 -6.60 12.54 -7.08
CA LEU A 29 -6.46 11.15 -7.50
C LEU A 29 -6.49 11.02 -9.03
N PRO A 30 -5.67 10.13 -9.60
CA PRO A 30 -5.75 9.83 -11.02
C PRO A 30 -7.06 9.10 -11.35
N GLU A 31 -7.53 9.25 -12.59
CA GLU A 31 -8.67 8.48 -13.08
C GLU A 31 -8.34 6.99 -13.19
N GLY A 32 -9.25 6.12 -12.75
CA GLY A 32 -9.11 4.66 -12.81
C GLY A 32 -9.25 3.97 -11.46
N LYS A 33 -8.72 2.74 -11.35
CA LYS A 33 -8.73 1.99 -10.09
C LYS A 33 -7.62 2.51 -9.17
N VAL A 34 -7.99 3.14 -8.05
CA VAL A 34 -7.03 3.73 -7.11
C VAL A 34 -7.15 3.06 -5.74
N TYR A 35 -6.00 2.70 -5.18
CA TYR A 35 -5.83 2.28 -3.79
C TYR A 35 -5.08 3.36 -3.04
N GLU A 36 -5.78 4.00 -2.11
CA GLU A 36 -5.26 5.09 -1.29
C GLU A 36 -4.88 4.58 0.10
N TYR A 37 -3.71 4.97 0.57
CA TYR A 37 -3.28 4.71 1.94
C TYR A 37 -2.33 5.82 2.42
N PRO A 38 -2.43 6.29 3.68
CA PRO A 38 -1.56 7.36 4.18
C PRO A 38 -0.19 6.80 4.57
N PHE A 39 0.59 6.35 3.60
CA PHE A 39 1.84 5.61 3.82
C PHE A 39 2.84 6.43 4.63
N THR A 40 3.04 7.71 4.30
CA THR A 40 4.02 8.52 5.01
C THR A 40 3.59 8.80 6.45
N GLU A 41 2.34 9.21 6.66
CA GLU A 41 1.80 9.42 8.00
C GLU A 41 1.88 8.14 8.83
N LYS A 42 1.47 7.00 8.26
CA LYS A 42 1.51 5.72 8.98
C LYS A 42 2.93 5.25 9.28
N SER A 43 3.86 5.50 8.37
CA SER A 43 5.28 5.20 8.57
C SER A 43 5.84 5.98 9.76
N ILE A 44 5.49 7.26 9.87
CA ILE A 44 5.88 8.10 11.01
C ILE A 44 5.20 7.65 12.31
N GLU A 45 3.91 7.31 12.25
CA GLU A 45 3.14 6.84 13.42
C GLU A 45 3.76 5.57 14.03
N VAL A 46 4.02 4.57 13.18
CA VAL A 46 4.43 3.22 13.60
C VAL A 46 5.94 3.14 13.81
N PHE A 47 6.72 3.57 12.81
CA PHE A 47 8.18 3.35 12.76
C PHE A 47 8.98 4.56 13.22
N LYS A 48 8.31 5.67 13.55
CA LYS A 48 8.93 6.97 13.91
C LYS A 48 9.85 7.53 12.83
N GLN A 49 9.74 7.03 11.60
CA GLN A 49 10.56 7.40 10.46
C GLN A 49 9.69 7.37 9.21
N GLY A 50 9.67 8.45 8.43
CA GLY A 50 8.95 8.50 7.15
C GLY A 50 9.67 7.77 6.01
N ILE A 51 10.95 7.42 6.19
CA ILE A 51 11.82 6.92 5.11
C ILE A 51 11.39 5.54 4.57
N VAL A 52 10.62 4.77 5.34
CA VAL A 52 10.16 3.42 4.94
C VAL A 52 8.74 3.38 4.37
N ALA A 53 8.12 4.54 4.15
CA ALA A 53 6.79 4.65 3.54
C ALA A 53 6.74 4.05 2.13
N ASN A 54 7.83 4.14 1.37
CA ASN A 54 7.95 3.52 0.05
C ASN A 54 7.91 1.97 0.12
N LEU A 55 8.51 1.36 1.14
CA LEU A 55 8.47 -0.09 1.34
C LEU A 55 7.06 -0.54 1.75
N MET A 56 6.35 0.26 2.55
CA MET A 56 4.93 0.02 2.82
C MET A 56 4.10 0.06 1.52
N ALA A 57 4.31 1.07 0.66
CA ALA A 57 3.63 1.15 -0.63
C ALA A 57 3.96 -0.05 -1.53
N MET A 58 5.22 -0.48 -1.56
CA MET A 58 5.65 -1.68 -2.30
C MET A 58 5.00 -2.95 -1.76
N GLY A 59 4.89 -3.10 -0.44
CA GLY A 59 4.19 -4.21 0.20
C GLY A 59 2.73 -4.28 -0.25
N MET A 60 2.02 -3.15 -0.21
CA MET A 60 0.63 -3.09 -0.66
C MET A 60 0.52 -3.45 -2.15
N PHE A 61 1.40 -2.89 -2.99
CA PHE A 61 1.46 -3.24 -4.41
C PHE A 61 1.70 -4.74 -4.64
N ALA A 62 2.61 -5.36 -3.88
CA ALA A 62 2.90 -6.79 -3.97
C ALA A 62 1.66 -7.64 -3.66
N ALA A 63 0.92 -7.29 -2.60
CA ALA A 63 -0.32 -7.98 -2.24
C ALA A 63 -1.39 -7.84 -3.32
N LEU A 64 -1.63 -6.62 -3.79
CA LEU A 64 -2.68 -6.31 -4.76
C LEU A 64 -2.40 -6.89 -6.15
N SER A 65 -1.15 -6.82 -6.62
CA SER A 65 -0.76 -7.30 -7.95
C SER A 65 -0.71 -8.82 -8.05
N ARG A 66 -0.34 -9.51 -6.96
CA ARG A 66 -0.13 -10.97 -6.91
C ARG A 66 0.84 -11.50 -7.99
N TYR A 67 1.75 -10.66 -8.49
CA TYR A 67 2.66 -11.04 -9.59
C TYR A 67 3.76 -12.01 -9.16
N PHE A 68 4.23 -11.90 -7.93
CA PHE A 68 5.27 -12.77 -7.40
C PHE A 68 4.88 -13.30 -6.02
N LYS A 69 5.48 -14.44 -5.64
CA LYS A 69 5.36 -14.95 -4.27
C LYS A 69 6.06 -14.02 -3.29
N LEU A 70 5.64 -14.06 -2.03
CA LEU A 70 6.18 -13.18 -0.98
C LEU A 70 7.69 -13.32 -0.82
N GLU A 71 8.22 -14.54 -0.97
CA GLU A 71 9.64 -14.83 -0.82
C GLU A 71 10.48 -14.05 -1.83
N VAL A 72 10.02 -13.96 -3.09
CA VAL A 72 10.70 -13.23 -4.18
C VAL A 72 10.86 -11.75 -3.82
N TRP A 73 9.82 -11.15 -3.26
CA TRP A 73 9.88 -9.76 -2.81
C TRP A 73 10.86 -9.59 -1.65
N THR A 74 10.79 -10.46 -0.65
CA THR A 74 11.67 -10.35 0.53
C THR A 74 13.14 -10.59 0.19
N ASP A 75 13.44 -11.48 -0.74
CA ASP A 75 14.81 -11.74 -1.19
C ASP A 75 15.36 -10.57 -2.01
N ALA A 76 14.53 -9.94 -2.85
CA ALA A 76 14.92 -8.71 -3.55
C ALA A 76 15.24 -7.57 -2.57
N ILE A 77 14.46 -7.43 -1.48
CA ILE A 77 14.71 -6.43 -0.43
C ILE A 77 16.03 -6.70 0.28
N LYS A 78 16.32 -7.96 0.65
CA LYS A 78 17.59 -8.35 1.30
C LYS A 78 18.82 -8.02 0.44
N LEU A 79 18.69 -8.09 -0.89
CA LEU A 79 19.76 -7.76 -1.83
C LEU A 79 19.94 -6.26 -2.02
N ALA A 80 18.86 -5.48 -1.97
CA ALA A 80 18.87 -4.05 -2.26
C ALA A 80 19.12 -3.16 -1.04
N VAL A 81 18.75 -3.61 0.16
CA VAL A 81 18.79 -2.81 1.39
C VAL A 81 20.04 -3.12 2.21
N PRO A 82 20.81 -2.10 2.67
CA PRO A 82 21.95 -2.33 3.56
C PRO A 82 21.53 -3.05 4.85
N ALA A 83 22.39 -3.95 5.34
CA ALA A 83 22.10 -4.79 6.50
C ALA A 83 21.60 -4.02 7.73
N ALA A 84 22.16 -2.82 7.99
CA ALA A 84 21.76 -1.96 9.10
C ALA A 84 20.30 -1.48 9.05
N PHE A 85 19.66 -1.49 7.88
CA PHE A 85 18.28 -1.03 7.69
C PHE A 85 17.33 -2.17 7.29
N LEU A 86 17.83 -3.39 7.16
CA LEU A 86 17.08 -4.50 6.57
C LEU A 86 15.83 -4.86 7.38
N GLU A 87 15.96 -4.99 8.71
CA GLU A 87 14.85 -5.36 9.59
C GLU A 87 13.69 -4.35 9.47
N LEU A 88 14.00 -3.06 9.56
CA LEU A 88 13.01 -1.99 9.47
C LEU A 88 12.29 -2.00 8.11
N ASN A 89 13.02 -2.20 7.02
CA ASN A 89 12.45 -2.24 5.67
C ASN A 89 11.56 -3.47 5.46
N LEU A 90 11.95 -4.63 6.00
CA LEU A 90 11.12 -5.85 5.96
C LEU A 90 9.83 -5.69 6.76
N GLN A 91 9.89 -5.10 7.96
CA GLN A 91 8.70 -4.81 8.77
C GLN A 91 7.74 -3.84 8.08
N ALA A 92 8.28 -2.78 7.45
CA ALA A 92 7.49 -1.83 6.68
C ALA A 92 6.82 -2.49 5.46
N PHE A 93 7.57 -3.32 4.72
CA PHE A 93 7.03 -4.08 3.60
C PHE A 93 5.93 -5.05 4.04
N GLU A 94 6.14 -5.80 5.13
CA GLU A 94 5.14 -6.72 5.68
C GLU A 94 3.87 -6.00 6.10
N MET A 95 3.99 -4.85 6.77
CA MET A 95 2.84 -4.02 7.10
C MET A 95 2.05 -3.63 5.85
N GLY A 96 2.72 -3.07 4.84
CA GLY A 96 2.08 -2.72 3.57
C GLY A 96 1.39 -3.90 2.90
N HIS A 97 2.04 -5.06 2.86
CA HIS A 97 1.50 -6.29 2.28
C HIS A 97 0.25 -6.76 3.04
N ARG A 98 0.26 -6.69 4.37
CA ARG A 98 -0.93 -7.00 5.18
C ARG A 98 -2.10 -6.08 4.86
N GLU A 99 -1.88 -4.76 4.81
CA GLU A 99 -2.95 -3.81 4.47
C GLU A 99 -3.52 -4.08 3.07
N GLY A 100 -2.66 -4.36 2.08
CA GLY A 100 -3.10 -4.75 0.74
C GLY A 100 -3.89 -6.06 0.70
N ARG A 101 -3.54 -7.04 1.55
CA ARG A 101 -4.29 -8.30 1.70
C ARG A 101 -5.67 -8.10 2.29
N GLU A 102 -5.81 -7.21 3.27
CA GLU A 102 -7.12 -6.87 3.85
C GLU A 102 -8.04 -6.21 2.82
N ILE A 103 -7.50 -5.30 1.99
CA ILE A 103 -8.24 -4.71 0.86
C ILE A 103 -8.75 -5.81 -0.09
N LEU A 104 -7.91 -6.79 -0.43
CA LEU A 104 -8.32 -7.91 -1.30
C LEU A 104 -9.39 -8.79 -0.68
N HIS A 105 -9.28 -9.11 0.62
CA HIS A 105 -10.30 -9.89 1.32
C HIS A 105 -11.66 -9.18 1.25
N MET A 106 -11.68 -7.85 1.46
CA MET A 106 -12.89 -7.03 1.33
C MET A 106 -13.43 -7.01 -0.11
N GLU A 107 -12.57 -6.88 -1.13
CA GLU A 107 -12.99 -6.93 -2.53
C GLU A 107 -13.59 -8.30 -2.93
N GLU A 108 -13.06 -9.39 -2.39
CA GLU A 108 -13.49 -10.76 -2.66
C GLU A 108 -14.74 -11.16 -1.83
N GLY A 109 -15.32 -10.24 -1.06
CA GLY A 109 -16.47 -10.50 -0.21
C GLY A 109 -16.17 -11.48 0.95
N ARG A 110 -14.88 -11.67 1.27
CA ARG A 110 -14.46 -12.46 2.41
C ARG A 110 -14.50 -11.57 3.65
N ILE A 111 -15.00 -12.11 4.76
CA ILE A 111 -14.92 -11.44 6.05
C ILE A 111 -13.42 -11.25 6.35
N PRO A 112 -12.94 -10.00 6.54
CA PRO A 112 -11.55 -9.76 6.89
C PRO A 112 -11.22 -10.49 8.19
N ILE A 113 -10.04 -11.12 8.26
CA ILE A 113 -9.65 -12.00 9.37
C ILE A 113 -9.51 -11.18 10.67
N ALA A 114 -9.31 -9.86 10.55
CA ALA A 114 -9.24 -8.93 11.67
C ALA A 114 -10.53 -8.12 11.83
N TRP A 115 -11.59 -8.75 12.35
CA TRP A 115 -12.64 -8.03 13.09
C TRP A 115 -12.16 -7.78 14.54
N ASP A 116 -10.97 -7.18 14.69
CA ASP A 116 -10.49 -6.55 15.92
C ASP A 116 -10.19 -5.07 15.64
N ARG A 117 -10.91 -4.21 16.34
CA ARG A 117 -11.29 -2.84 15.97
C ARG A 117 -10.24 -1.80 16.34
N LYS A 118 -9.23 -1.51 15.50
CA LYS A 118 -8.31 -0.39 15.77
C LYS A 118 -7.88 0.51 14.60
N GLN A 119 -8.22 0.22 13.35
CA GLN A 119 -7.89 1.13 12.23
C GLN A 119 -9.12 1.53 11.41
N PRO A 120 -9.22 2.80 10.97
CA PRO A 120 -10.33 3.27 10.17
C PRO A 120 -10.31 2.61 8.79
N VAL A 121 -11.49 2.19 8.33
CA VAL A 121 -11.69 1.61 6.99
C VAL A 121 -11.37 2.67 5.93
N PRO A 122 -10.54 2.38 4.92
CA PRO A 122 -10.30 3.28 3.80
C PRO A 122 -11.61 3.74 3.15
N LYS A 123 -11.71 5.03 2.83
CA LYS A 123 -12.94 5.67 2.34
C LYS A 123 -13.53 4.96 1.12
N ALA A 124 -12.68 4.52 0.19
CA ALA A 124 -13.07 3.78 -1.02
C ALA A 124 -13.86 2.48 -0.72
N ILE A 125 -13.66 1.90 0.46
CA ILE A 125 -14.37 0.69 0.92
C ILE A 125 -15.64 1.08 1.68
N ARG A 126 -15.56 2.08 2.56
CA ARG A 126 -16.71 2.58 3.32
C ARG A 126 -17.86 2.98 2.40
N ASP A 127 -17.57 3.70 1.32
CA ASP A 127 -18.58 4.25 0.43
C ASP A 127 -19.21 3.15 -0.48
N LYS A 128 -18.56 1.99 -0.65
CA LYS A 128 -19.08 0.85 -1.42
C LYS A 128 -20.11 0.01 -0.66
N PHE A 129 -20.07 0.04 0.68
CA PHE A 129 -20.95 -0.74 1.56
C PHE A 129 -21.92 0.12 2.39
N SER A 130 -21.89 1.44 2.26
CA SER A 130 -22.96 2.33 2.74
C SER A 130 -24.15 2.30 1.78
N LYS A 131 -25.02 1.30 1.95
CA LYS A 131 -26.43 1.35 1.54
C LYS A 131 -27.30 0.96 2.71
#